data_AF-A0A0J0XCP5-F1
#
_entry.id   AF-A0A0J0XCP5-F1
#
_cell.length_a   1.000
_cell.length_b   1.000
_cell.length_c   1.000
_cell.angle_alpha   90.00
_cell.angle_beta   90.00
_cell.angle_gamma   90.00
#
_symmetry.space_group_name_H-M   'P 1'
#
loop_
_entity.id
_entity.type
_entity.pdbx_description
1 polymer ?
#
loop_
_entity_poly.entity_id
_entity_poly.type
_entity_poly.pdbx_seq_one_letter_code
_entity_poly.pdbx_strand_id
1 'polypeptide(L)'
;ARRSATTLARAGRYYSTASAEAGNEFLAQRAAVKEHAKGTTKLWRNVSFFVCIPVTILGSAWTWKLEKEHHDHIEHLKHENGGELPVRPDYEYLNIRNKPFPWGMQALFFNPEVNVPAG
;
A
#
# COMPACT_ATOMS: atom_id res chain seq x y z
N ALA A 1 -21.05 71.03 -40.04
CA ALA A 1 -21.31 70.13 -38.90
C ALA A 1 -19.99 69.47 -38.47
N ARG A 2 -19.43 69.85 -37.31
CA ARG A 2 -18.13 69.37 -36.83
C ARG A 2 -18.39 68.33 -35.73
N ARG A 3 -18.01 67.07 -35.96
CA ARG A 3 -18.20 65.98 -34.99
C ARG A 3 -17.11 66.08 -33.91
N SER A 4 -17.52 66.28 -32.66
CA SER A 4 -16.63 66.25 -31.49
C SER A 4 -16.16 64.82 -31.22
N ALA A 5 -14.85 64.62 -31.16
CA ALA A 5 -14.25 63.35 -30.79
C ALA A 5 -14.27 63.21 -29.26
N THR A 6 -15.02 62.24 -28.75
CA THR A 6 -14.99 61.88 -27.33
C THR A 6 -13.78 61.00 -27.08
N THR A 7 -12.73 61.55 -26.47
CA THR A 7 -11.59 60.77 -25.99
C THR A 7 -12.00 60.03 -24.71
N LEU A 8 -12.22 58.72 -24.81
CA LEU A 8 -12.37 57.84 -23.65
C LEU A 8 -11.02 57.71 -22.94
N ALA A 9 -10.92 58.24 -21.72
CA ALA A 9 -9.76 58.04 -20.87
C ALA A 9 -9.61 56.54 -20.56
N ARG A 10 -8.47 55.96 -20.93
CA ARG A 10 -8.13 54.57 -20.66
C ARG A 10 -7.97 54.39 -19.15
N ALA A 11 -8.91 53.69 -18.52
CA ALA A 11 -8.82 53.34 -17.10
C ALA A 11 -7.47 52.66 -16.82
N GLY A 12 -6.65 53.31 -15.98
CA GLY A 12 -5.40 52.73 -15.52
C GLY A 12 -5.69 51.43 -14.80
N ARG A 13 -4.97 50.37 -15.15
CA ARG A 13 -5.00 49.12 -14.39
C ARG A 13 -4.36 49.39 -13.04
N TYR A 14 -5.18 49.64 -12.03
CA TYR A 14 -4.74 49.60 -10.64
C TYR A 14 -4.33 48.16 -10.33
N TYR A 15 -3.04 47.94 -10.10
CA TYR A 15 -2.59 46.70 -9.48
C TYR A 15 -3.23 46.67 -8.09
N SER A 16 -4.12 45.71 -7.87
CA SER A 16 -4.65 45.43 -6.53
C SER A 16 -3.47 45.12 -5.63
N THR A 17 -3.18 46.01 -4.69
CA THR A 17 -2.26 45.69 -3.58
C THR A 17 -2.83 44.46 -2.90
N ALA A 18 -2.05 43.37 -2.84
CA ALA A 18 -2.43 42.21 -2.04
C ALA A 18 -2.83 42.68 -0.64
N SER A 19 -4.02 42.32 -0.19
CA SER A 19 -4.51 42.69 1.14
C SER A 19 -3.51 42.18 2.19
N ALA A 20 -2.96 43.10 2.97
CA ALA A 20 -2.00 42.77 4.02
C ALA A 20 -2.60 41.80 5.06
N GLU A 21 -3.94 41.80 5.22
CA GLU A 21 -4.64 40.88 6.11
C GLU A 21 -4.58 39.40 5.65
N ALA A 22 -4.67 39.12 4.33
CA ALA A 22 -4.67 37.74 3.82
C ALA A 22 -3.30 37.06 3.97
N GLY A 23 -2.21 37.83 3.87
CA GLY A 23 -0.86 37.34 4.14
C GLY A 23 -0.67 36.97 5.61
N ASN A 24 -1.20 37.75 6.54
CA ASN A 24 -1.08 37.50 7.97
C ASN A 24 -1.90 36.29 8.42
N GLU A 25 -3.12 36.12 7.92
CA GLU A 25 -3.96 34.97 8.27
C GLU A 25 -3.37 33.65 7.74
N PHE A 26 -2.92 33.63 6.47
CA PHE A 26 -2.29 32.45 5.90
C PHE A 26 -1.00 32.05 6.64
N LEU A 27 -0.17 33.03 7.01
CA LEU A 27 1.05 32.78 7.80
C LEU A 27 0.71 32.27 9.21
N ALA A 28 -0.33 32.81 9.85
CA ALA A 28 -0.82 32.34 11.15
C ALA A 28 -1.36 30.91 11.09
N GLN A 29 -2.17 30.57 10.08
CA GLN A 29 -2.68 29.23 9.86
C GLN A 29 -1.54 28.23 9.61
N ARG A 30 -0.54 28.61 8.81
CA ARG A 30 0.64 27.77 8.55
C ARG A 30 1.46 27.53 9.83
N ALA A 31 1.61 28.53 10.69
CA ALA A 31 2.27 28.39 11.98
C ALA A 31 1.49 27.43 12.90
N ALA A 32 0.16 27.58 12.99
CA ALA A 32 -0.71 26.69 13.76
C ALA A 32 -0.66 25.23 13.27
N VAL A 33 -0.69 25.01 11.95
CA VAL A 33 -0.55 23.66 11.37
C VAL A 33 0.82 23.06 11.70
N LYS A 34 1.89 23.85 11.62
CA LYS A 34 3.24 23.39 11.96
C LYS A 34 3.35 23.02 13.45
N GLU A 35 2.71 23.77 14.33
CA GLU A 35 2.67 23.44 15.76
C GLU A 35 1.87 22.17 16.04
N HIS A 36 0.67 22.07 15.48
CA HIS A 36 -0.17 20.86 15.58
C HIS A 36 0.57 19.62 15.06
N ALA A 37 1.26 19.74 13.92
CA ALA A 37 2.05 18.66 13.32
C ALA A 37 3.20 18.17 14.23
N LYS A 38 3.84 19.06 14.99
CA LYS A 38 4.88 18.66 15.96
C LYS A 38 4.29 17.76 17.05
N GLY A 39 3.10 18.11 17.56
CA GLY A 39 2.38 17.31 18.56
C GLY A 39 1.97 15.95 18.02
N THR A 40 1.32 15.92 16.85
CA THR A 40 0.84 14.67 16.24
C THR A 40 1.97 13.75 15.82
N THR A 41 3.09 14.28 15.33
CA THR A 41 4.26 13.47 14.94
C THR A 41 4.84 12.73 16.15
N LYS A 42 4.95 13.39 17.31
CA LYS A 42 5.42 12.73 18.54
C LYS A 42 4.45 11.63 18.99
N LEU A 43 3.14 11.88 18.90
CA LEU A 43 2.11 10.89 19.23
C LEU A 43 2.23 9.64 18.35
N TRP A 44 2.22 9.81 17.02
CA TRP A 44 2.29 8.68 16.08
C TRP A 44 3.59 7.90 16.19
N ARG A 45 4.72 8.60 16.38
CA ARG A 45 6.00 7.93 16.64
C ARG A 45 5.92 7.01 17.87
N ASN A 46 5.32 7.49 18.95
CA ASN A 46 5.16 6.69 20.16
C ASN A 46 4.22 5.50 19.94
N VAL A 47 3.10 5.68 19.23
CA VAL A 47 2.19 4.57 18.89
C VAL A 47 2.92 3.52 18.06
N SER A 48 3.70 3.91 17.04
CA SER A 48 4.47 2.97 16.24
C SER A 48 5.46 2.16 17.09
N PHE A 49 6.23 2.80 17.97
CA PHE A 49 7.23 2.09 18.79
C PHE A 49 6.64 1.29 19.94
N PHE A 50 5.63 1.82 20.64
CA PHE A 50 5.12 1.21 21.87
C PHE A 50 3.89 0.35 21.67
N VAL A 51 3.23 0.41 20.50
CA VAL A 51 2.07 -0.43 20.19
C VAL A 51 2.37 -1.31 19.00
N CYS A 52 2.70 -0.74 17.84
CA CYS A 52 2.85 -1.54 16.62
C CYS A 52 3.99 -2.55 16.74
N ILE A 53 5.18 -2.15 17.22
CA ILE A 53 6.32 -3.09 17.35
C ILE A 53 6.01 -4.26 18.29
N PRO A 54 5.52 -4.05 19.55
CA PRO A 54 5.16 -5.16 20.42
C PRO A 54 4.10 -6.08 19.81
N VAL A 55 3.07 -5.53 19.16
CA VAL A 55 2.03 -6.32 18.51
C VAL A 55 2.60 -7.14 17.35
N THR A 56 3.48 -6.56 16.53
CA THR A 56 4.16 -7.29 15.46
C THR A 56 5.03 -8.40 15.98
N ILE A 57 5.77 -8.20 17.09
CA ILE A 57 6.60 -9.25 17.71
C ILE A 57 5.72 -10.41 18.18
N LEU A 58 4.63 -10.11 18.90
CA LEU A 58 3.70 -11.14 19.37
C LEU A 58 3.03 -11.89 18.22
N GLY A 59 2.57 -11.16 17.19
CA GLY A 59 2.00 -11.75 15.99
C GLY A 59 3.01 -12.64 15.25
N SER A 60 4.26 -12.20 15.13
CA SER A 60 5.33 -12.98 14.49
C SER A 60 5.63 -14.27 15.26
N ALA A 61 5.70 -14.21 16.59
CA ALA A 61 5.92 -15.39 17.41
C ALA A 61 4.77 -16.41 17.28
N TRP A 62 3.52 -15.93 17.20
CA TRP A 62 2.36 -16.78 16.99
C TRP A 62 2.35 -17.43 15.60
N THR A 63 2.58 -16.65 14.54
CA THR A 63 2.68 -17.16 13.17
C THR A 63 3.83 -18.15 13.03
N TRP A 64 4.98 -17.91 13.67
CA TRP A 64 6.09 -18.85 13.67
C TRP A 64 5.70 -20.19 14.29
N LYS A 65 4.93 -20.19 15.37
CA LYS A 65 4.43 -21.43 15.99
C LYS A 65 3.51 -22.21 15.03
N LEU A 66 2.58 -21.53 14.38
CA LEU A 66 1.69 -22.14 13.39
C LEU A 66 2.46 -22.70 12.19
N GLU A 67 3.44 -21.96 11.70
CA GLU A 67 4.28 -22.40 10.58
C GLU A 67 5.09 -23.63 10.97
N LYS A 68 5.62 -23.69 12.20
CA LYS A 68 6.30 -24.87 12.72
C LYS A 68 5.35 -26.08 12.77
N GLU A 69 4.13 -25.92 13.28
CA GLU A 69 3.13 -27.00 13.29
C GLU A 69 2.78 -27.46 11.86
N HIS A 70 2.75 -26.54 10.90
CA HIS A 70 2.54 -26.86 9.49
C HIS A 70 3.70 -27.66 8.90
N HIS A 71 4.94 -27.25 9.16
CA HIS A 71 6.15 -27.98 8.77
C HIS A 71 6.18 -29.40 9.36
N ASP A 72 5.94 -29.53 10.66
CA ASP A 72 5.95 -30.82 11.35
C ASP A 72 4.88 -31.77 10.76
N HIS A 73 3.70 -31.25 10.41
CA HIS A 73 2.64 -32.03 9.75
C HIS A 73 3.04 -32.48 8.33
N ILE A 74 3.68 -31.61 7.54
CA ILE A 74 4.19 -31.95 6.21
C ILE A 74 5.27 -33.05 6.31
N GLU A 75 6.19 -32.93 7.27
CA GLU A 75 7.23 -33.94 7.50
C GLU A 75 6.64 -35.28 7.93
N HIS A 76 5.62 -35.28 8.79
CA HIS A 76 4.91 -36.49 9.19
C HIS A 76 4.26 -37.18 7.98
N LEU A 77 3.53 -36.43 7.15
CA LEU A 77 2.92 -36.97 5.92
C LEU A 77 3.97 -37.55 4.97
N LYS A 78 5.12 -36.89 4.81
CA LYS A 78 6.23 -37.43 4.01
C LYS A 78 6.73 -38.75 4.60
N HIS A 79 6.90 -38.82 5.93
CA HIS A 79 7.38 -40.03 6.60
C HIS A 79 6.39 -41.20 6.47
N GLU A 80 5.09 -40.95 6.59
CA GLU A 80 4.04 -41.97 6.42
C GLU A 80 3.94 -42.48 4.97
N ASN A 81 4.32 -41.65 3.99
CA ASN A 81 4.21 -41.94 2.57
C ASN A 81 5.54 -42.35 1.92
N GLY A 82 6.52 -42.83 2.70
CA GLY A 82 7.78 -43.38 2.17
C GLY A 82 8.82 -42.34 1.75
N GLY A 83 8.73 -41.12 2.29
CA GLY A 83 9.64 -40.01 2.03
C GLY A 83 9.11 -38.96 1.04
N GLU A 84 7.97 -39.22 0.40
CA GLU A 84 7.34 -38.32 -0.57
C GLU A 84 5.98 -37.83 -0.07
N LEU A 85 5.54 -36.67 -0.55
CA LEU A 85 4.20 -36.18 -0.20
C LEU A 85 3.13 -37.05 -0.86
N PRO A 86 1.96 -37.24 -0.20
CA PRO A 86 0.84 -37.94 -0.81
C PRO A 86 0.47 -37.30 -2.14
N VAL A 87 0.20 -38.14 -3.15
CA VAL A 87 -0.32 -37.68 -4.45
C VAL A 87 -1.59 -36.88 -4.20
N ARG A 88 -1.56 -35.59 -4.56
CA ARG A 88 -2.73 -34.73 -4.39
C ARG A 88 -3.80 -35.11 -5.41
N PRO A 89 -5.09 -35.15 -5.02
CA PRO A 89 -6.16 -35.46 -5.96
C PRO A 89 -6.22 -34.37 -7.04
N ASP A 90 -6.00 -34.79 -8.29
CA ASP A 90 -6.09 -33.92 -9.46
C ASP A 90 -7.51 -34.01 -10.03
N TYR A 91 -8.39 -33.12 -9.54
CA TYR A 91 -9.75 -33.04 -10.04
C TYR A 91 -9.80 -32.23 -11.34
N GLU A 92 -10.71 -32.58 -12.26
CA GLU A 92 -10.85 -31.92 -13.56
C GLU A 92 -11.06 -30.39 -13.49
N TYR A 93 -11.63 -29.91 -12.38
CA TYR A 93 -11.85 -28.48 -12.14
C TYR A 93 -10.63 -27.75 -11.55
N LEU A 94 -9.60 -28.47 -11.13
CA LEU A 94 -8.34 -27.93 -10.64
C LEU A 94 -7.35 -27.79 -11.79
N ASN A 95 -6.41 -26.84 -11.63
CA ASN A 95 -5.28 -26.63 -12.55
C ASN A 95 -5.62 -26.47 -14.05
N ILE A 96 -6.86 -26.09 -14.39
CA ILE A 96 -7.29 -25.91 -15.78
C ILE A 96 -6.43 -24.86 -16.50
N ARG A 97 -5.93 -25.22 -17.70
CA ARG A 97 -5.25 -24.30 -18.63
C ARG A 97 -5.85 -24.37 -20.02
N ASN A 98 -6.69 -23.38 -20.34
CA ASN A 98 -7.23 -23.21 -21.70
C ASN A 98 -6.22 -22.58 -22.67
N LYS A 99 -5.28 -21.77 -22.16
CA LYS A 99 -4.22 -21.12 -22.93
C LYS A 99 -2.94 -21.07 -22.08
N PRO A 100 -1.74 -21.18 -22.69
CA PRO A 100 -0.48 -21.01 -21.98
C PRO A 100 -0.34 -19.57 -21.45
N PHE A 101 0.41 -19.39 -20.37
CA PHE A 101 0.86 -18.07 -19.95
C PHE A 101 1.97 -17.57 -20.88
N PRO A 102 2.26 -16.24 -20.90
CA PRO A 102 3.32 -15.68 -21.73
C PRO A 102 4.74 -16.23 -21.48
N TRP A 103 4.98 -16.91 -20.36
CA TRP A 103 6.27 -17.48 -19.96
C TRP A 103 6.26 -19.01 -19.82
N GLY A 104 5.14 -19.69 -20.12
CA GLY A 104 5.03 -21.15 -20.01
C GLY A 104 3.69 -21.63 -19.49
N MET A 105 3.60 -22.91 -19.15
CA MET A 105 2.36 -23.53 -18.66
C MET A 105 2.12 -23.33 -17.16
N GLN A 106 3.19 -23.14 -16.39
CA GLN A 106 3.11 -23.05 -14.93
C GLN A 106 2.87 -21.61 -14.45
N ALA A 107 2.26 -21.48 -13.28
CA ALA A 107 2.02 -20.19 -12.62
C ALA A 107 3.34 -19.47 -12.28
N LEU A 108 3.28 -18.15 -12.08
CA LEU A 108 4.46 -17.33 -11.76
C LEU A 108 5.17 -17.79 -10.47
N PHE A 109 4.40 -18.21 -9.47
CA PHE A 109 4.89 -18.75 -8.19
C PHE A 109 4.61 -20.25 -8.11
N PHE A 110 4.98 -20.99 -9.16
CA PHE A 110 4.89 -22.45 -9.16
C PHE A 110 6.04 -23.05 -8.36
N ASN A 111 5.72 -23.91 -7.38
CA ASN A 111 6.70 -24.70 -6.65
C ASN A 111 6.45 -26.20 -6.92
N PRO A 112 7.39 -26.93 -7.54
CA PRO A 112 7.22 -28.34 -7.88
C PRO A 112 7.02 -29.26 -6.67
N GLU A 113 7.44 -28.83 -5.47
CA GLU A 113 7.26 -29.61 -4.24
C GLU A 113 5.82 -29.61 -3.73
N VAL A 114 5.03 -28.58 -4.07
CA VAL A 114 3.66 -28.40 -3.55
C VAL A 114 2.61 -28.31 -4.65
N ASN A 115 2.95 -27.85 -5.86
CA ASN A 115 2.02 -27.66 -6.97
C ASN A 115 2.09 -28.82 -7.98
N VAL A 116 0.93 -29.29 -8.43
CA VAL A 116 0.83 -30.24 -9.56
C VAL A 116 1.10 -29.48 -10.86
N PRO A 117 2.02 -29.95 -11.74
CA PRO A 117 2.29 -29.28 -13.01
C PRO A 117 1.04 -29.28 -13.90
N ALA A 118 0.77 -28.15 -14.54
CA ALA A 118 -0.28 -28.03 -15.55
C ALA A 118 0.18 -28.53 -16.92
N GLY A 119 -0.67 -29.30 -17.60
CA GLY A 119 -0.41 -29.91 -18.93
C GLY A 119 0.08 -31.34 -18.83
#